data_AF-A0AAW2MD73-F1
#
_entry.id   AF-A0AAW2MD73-F1
#
_cell.length_a   1.000
_cell.length_b   1.000
_cell.length_c   1.000
_cell.angle_alpha   90.00
_cell.angle_beta   90.00
_cell.angle_gamma   90.00
#
_symmetry.space_group_name_H-M   'P 1'
#
loop_
_entity.id
_entity.type
_entity.pdbx_description
1 polymer ?
#
loop_
_entity_poly.entity_id
_entity_poly.type
_entity_poly.pdbx_seq_one_letter_code
_entity_poly.pdbx_strand_id
1 'polypeptide(L)'
;MDDTRAFHLKHGRKACYFNCHRQFFPEHHPYRRNKKAFIKNHVENKIARLRLTRDQLLDRVANNSSAIEMPLSLPDGYGSDHKWTKKSIFWDPSYWSTLLIRHNFDVMNIEKTRLNGL
;
A
#
# COMPACT_ATOMS: atom_id res chain seq x y z
N MET A 1 -11.78 -1.92 8.20
CA MET A 1 -10.86 -1.86 7.04
C MET A 1 -11.04 -0.52 6.38
N ASP A 2 -9.96 0.22 6.16
CA ASP A 2 -9.96 1.34 5.21
C ASP A 2 -10.79 0.94 3.96
N ASP A 3 -11.86 1.69 3.62
CA ASP A 3 -12.73 1.67 2.39
C ASP A 3 -11.99 1.45 1.05
N THR A 4 -11.31 0.31 0.92
CA THR A 4 -10.44 -0.08 -0.20
C THR A 4 -11.25 -0.65 -1.35
N ARG A 5 -12.55 -0.90 -1.11
CA ARG A 5 -13.51 -1.52 -2.03
C ARG A 5 -13.07 -2.89 -2.58
N ALA A 6 -12.04 -3.46 -1.97
CA ALA A 6 -11.59 -4.81 -2.25
C ALA A 6 -12.70 -5.80 -1.89
N PHE A 7 -12.85 -6.84 -2.70
CA PHE A 7 -13.84 -7.89 -2.48
C PHE A 7 -13.17 -9.25 -2.60
N HIS A 8 -13.73 -10.28 -1.99
CA HIS A 8 -13.21 -11.63 -2.13
C HIS A 8 -13.84 -12.33 -3.34
N LEU A 9 -13.02 -13.00 -4.15
CA LEU A 9 -13.52 -13.85 -5.23
C LEU A 9 -14.26 -15.05 -4.63
N LYS A 10 -15.53 -15.25 -5.02
CA LYS A 10 -16.40 -16.31 -4.47
C LYS A 10 -15.76 -17.70 -4.50
N HIS A 11 -15.13 -18.06 -5.61
CA HIS A 11 -14.54 -19.39 -5.80
C HIS A 11 -13.05 -19.45 -5.45
N GLY A 12 -12.35 -18.31 -5.50
CA GLY A 12 -10.90 -18.27 -5.25
C GLY A 12 -10.53 -18.03 -3.79
N ARG A 13 -11.46 -17.51 -2.96
CA ARG A 13 -11.21 -17.05 -1.58
C ARG A 13 -10.05 -16.05 -1.44
N LYS A 14 -9.62 -15.44 -2.55
CA LYS A 14 -8.57 -14.41 -2.60
C LYS A 14 -9.20 -13.03 -2.62
N ALA A 15 -8.56 -12.08 -1.94
CA ALA A 15 -8.90 -10.67 -2.06
C ALA A 15 -8.60 -10.18 -3.50
N CYS A 16 -9.52 -9.42 -4.05
CA CYS A 16 -9.45 -8.84 -5.38
C CYS A 16 -9.60 -7.33 -5.29
N TYR A 17 -8.68 -6.63 -5.93
CA TYR A 17 -8.66 -5.17 -6.05
C TYR A 17 -9.02 -4.70 -7.46
N PHE A 18 -9.55 -5.61 -8.29
CA PHE A 18 -10.02 -5.27 -9.63
C PHE A 18 -11.05 -4.14 -9.54
N ASN A 19 -11.06 -3.25 -10.53
CA ASN A 19 -11.95 -2.09 -10.62
C ASN A 19 -11.67 -0.95 -9.60
N CYS A 20 -10.97 -1.21 -8.49
CA CYS A 20 -10.69 -0.22 -7.45
C CYS A 20 -9.79 0.93 -7.95
N HIS A 21 -8.96 0.67 -8.97
CA HIS A 21 -8.05 1.67 -9.54
C HIS A 21 -8.76 2.77 -10.33
N ARG A 22 -10.02 2.56 -10.75
CA ARG A 22 -10.75 3.54 -11.59
C ARG A 22 -11.05 4.84 -10.85
N GLN A 23 -11.09 4.80 -9.52
CA GLN A 23 -11.26 5.98 -8.68
C GLN A 23 -10.10 6.98 -8.78
N PHE A 24 -8.93 6.57 -9.31
CA PHE A 24 -7.78 7.47 -9.49
C PHE A 24 -7.84 8.27 -10.79
N PHE A 25 -8.76 7.95 -11.71
CA PHE A 25 -9.01 8.81 -12.87
C PHE A 25 -9.79 10.06 -12.47
N PRO A 26 -9.72 11.17 -13.24
CA PRO A 26 -10.62 12.31 -13.08
C PRO A 26 -12.09 11.89 -13.09
N GLU A 27 -12.97 12.60 -12.38
CA GLU A 27 -14.39 12.22 -12.22
C GLU A 27 -15.15 12.03 -13.54
N HIS A 28 -14.80 12.81 -14.56
CA HIS A 28 -15.44 12.75 -15.88
C HIS A 28 -14.72 11.85 -16.88
N HIS A 29 -13.73 11.07 -16.43
CA HIS A 29 -12.95 10.21 -17.32
C HIS A 29 -13.82 9.07 -17.91
N PRO A 30 -13.76 8.78 -19.22
CA PRO A 30 -14.59 7.76 -19.87
C PRO A 30 -14.49 6.38 -19.22
N TYR A 31 -13.31 6.01 -18.71
CA TYR A 31 -13.12 4.72 -18.05
C TYR A 31 -13.90 4.59 -16.75
N ARG A 32 -14.29 5.68 -16.08
CA ARG A 32 -15.22 5.61 -14.92
C ARG A 32 -16.64 5.23 -15.31
N ARG A 33 -17.05 5.47 -16.57
CA ARG A 33 -18.40 5.16 -17.09
C ARG A 33 -18.45 3.92 -17.98
N ASN A 34 -17.29 3.34 -18.31
CA ASN A 34 -17.22 2.14 -19.13
C ASN A 34 -17.77 0.90 -18.39
N LYS A 35 -18.96 0.46 -18.82
CA LYS A 35 -19.70 -0.70 -18.27
C LYS A 35 -19.35 -2.04 -18.93
N LYS A 36 -18.51 -2.03 -19.98
CA LYS A 36 -18.20 -3.21 -20.81
C LYS A 36 -16.78 -3.75 -20.54
N ALA A 37 -15.77 -2.89 -20.48
CA ALA A 37 -14.37 -3.29 -20.32
C ALA A 37 -13.95 -3.62 -18.88
N PHE A 38 -14.80 -3.27 -17.90
CA PHE A 38 -14.54 -3.49 -16.48
C PHE A 38 -15.64 -4.37 -15.87
N ILE A 39 -15.96 -4.18 -14.59
CA ILE A 39 -17.11 -4.86 -13.97
C ILE A 39 -18.38 -4.51 -14.75
N LYS A 40 -19.06 -5.57 -15.24
CA LYS A 40 -20.27 -5.45 -16.05
C LYS A 40 -21.28 -4.56 -15.35
N ASN A 41 -21.81 -3.59 -16.09
CA ASN A 41 -22.83 -2.65 -15.61
C ASN A 41 -22.41 -1.77 -14.41
N HIS A 42 -21.11 -1.66 -14.09
CA HIS A 42 -20.62 -0.84 -12.99
C HIS A 42 -20.01 0.50 -13.46
N VAL A 43 -20.50 1.59 -12.88
CA VAL A 43 -19.96 2.96 -13.02
C VAL A 43 -19.21 3.33 -11.74
N GLU A 44 -18.00 3.86 -11.87
CA GLU A 44 -17.18 4.33 -10.75
C GLU A 44 -17.39 5.82 -10.49
N ASN A 45 -18.11 6.15 -9.43
CA ASN A 45 -18.39 7.53 -9.03
C ASN A 45 -17.61 7.95 -7.77
N LYS A 46 -16.89 7.04 -7.10
CA LYS A 46 -16.15 7.40 -5.88
C LYS A 46 -14.90 8.23 -6.21
N ILE A 47 -14.55 9.13 -5.32
CA ILE A 47 -13.31 9.88 -5.40
C ILE A 47 -12.19 9.00 -4.82
N ALA A 48 -11.02 8.98 -5.47
CA ALA A 48 -9.85 8.34 -4.90
C ALA A 48 -9.59 8.92 -3.51
N ARG A 49 -9.30 8.04 -2.56
CA ARG A 49 -8.79 8.51 -1.29
C ARG A 49 -7.49 9.28 -1.49
N LEU A 50 -7.32 10.29 -0.66
CA LEU A 50 -6.04 10.98 -0.52
C LEU A 50 -4.97 9.95 -0.20
N ARG A 51 -3.88 10.01 -0.96
CA ARG A 51 -2.69 9.24 -0.64
C ARG A 51 -2.20 9.74 0.71
N LEU A 52 -1.99 8.80 1.64
CA LEU A 52 -1.37 9.13 2.91
C LEU A 52 0.00 9.76 2.65
N THR A 53 0.27 10.80 3.43
CA THR A 53 1.58 11.44 3.43
C THR A 53 2.63 10.48 3.99
N ARG A 54 3.90 10.86 3.81
CA ARG A 54 5.04 10.10 4.31
C ARG A 54 4.93 9.85 5.81
N ASP A 55 4.69 10.92 6.56
CA ASP A 55 4.72 10.90 8.02
C ASP A 55 3.52 10.11 8.56
N GLN A 56 2.34 10.27 7.95
CA GLN A 56 1.15 9.46 8.28
C GLN A 56 1.35 7.96 8.02
N LEU A 57 2.11 7.59 6.98
CA LEU A 57 2.44 6.19 6.73
C LEU A 57 3.44 5.65 7.74
N LEU A 58 4.48 6.44 8.06
CA LEU A 58 5.49 6.06 9.04
C LEU A 58 4.87 5.87 10.41
N ASP A 59 4.04 6.80 10.88
CA ASP A 59 3.32 6.70 12.15
C ASP A 59 2.49 5.42 12.24
N ARG A 60 1.84 5.02 11.13
CA ARG A 60 1.05 3.79 11.06
C ARG A 60 1.87 2.50 11.13
N VAL A 61 3.15 2.53 10.79
CA VAL A 61 4.00 1.32 10.76
C VAL A 61 5.17 1.38 11.74
N ALA A 62 5.33 2.49 12.47
CA ALA A 62 6.45 2.73 13.37
C ALA A 62 6.53 1.67 14.47
N ASN A 63 5.37 1.24 14.97
CA ASN A 63 5.26 0.25 16.04
C ASN A 63 5.22 -1.21 15.53
N ASN A 64 5.27 -1.43 14.21
CA ASN A 64 5.30 -2.78 13.66
C ASN A 64 6.70 -3.39 13.84
N SER A 65 6.75 -4.71 14.07
CA SER A 65 8.02 -5.45 14.11
C SER A 65 8.82 -5.26 12.82
N SER A 66 10.15 -5.31 12.91
CA SER A 66 11.01 -5.21 11.74
C SER A 66 10.72 -6.31 10.71
N ALA A 67 11.01 -6.06 9.43
CA ALA A 67 10.80 -7.04 8.36
C ALA A 67 11.52 -8.38 8.64
N ILE A 68 12.66 -8.31 9.34
CA ILE A 68 13.56 -9.41 9.66
C ILE A 68 13.05 -10.20 10.88
N GLU A 69 12.26 -9.57 11.74
CA GLU A 69 11.75 -10.18 12.96
C GLU A 69 10.44 -10.93 12.69
N MET A 70 10.18 -11.96 13.50
CA MET A 70 8.84 -12.52 13.60
C MET A 70 8.02 -11.68 14.57
N PRO A 71 6.84 -11.17 14.16
CA PRO A 71 5.98 -10.42 15.07
C PRO A 71 5.53 -11.36 16.21
N LEU A 72 5.82 -10.98 17.46
CA LEU A 72 5.33 -11.70 18.65
C LEU A 72 3.81 -11.51 18.84
N SER A 73 3.28 -10.40 18.36
CA SER A 73 1.87 -10.05 18.35
C SER A 73 1.50 -9.29 17.07
N LEU A 74 0.20 -9.22 16.78
CA LEU A 74 -0.29 -8.38 15.68
C LEU A 74 -0.18 -6.91 16.07
N PRO A 75 0.23 -6.01 15.16
CA PRO A 75 0.31 -4.59 15.48
C PRO A 75 -1.07 -3.97 15.73
N ASP A 76 -1.07 -2.88 16.50
CA ASP A 76 -2.27 -2.09 16.74
C ASP A 76 -2.93 -1.66 15.43
N GLY A 77 -4.25 -1.73 15.36
CA GLY A 77 -5.00 -1.40 14.14
C GLY A 77 -4.99 -2.48 13.06
N TYR A 78 -4.35 -3.64 13.29
CA TYR A 78 -4.42 -4.76 12.36
C TYR A 78 -5.84 -5.33 12.23
N GLY A 79 -6.33 -5.46 11.00
CA GLY A 79 -7.68 -5.94 10.68
C GLY A 79 -8.75 -4.84 10.69
N SER A 80 -8.61 -3.80 11.52
CA SER A 80 -9.46 -2.61 11.54
C SER A 80 -8.96 -1.56 10.55
N ASP A 81 -7.77 -1.02 10.75
CA ASP A 81 -7.28 0.16 10.05
C ASP A 81 -6.38 -0.24 8.88
N HIS A 82 -5.52 -1.23 9.11
CA HIS A 82 -4.61 -1.77 8.09
C HIS A 82 -4.47 -3.29 8.17
N LYS A 83 -3.70 -3.85 7.22
CA LYS A 83 -3.30 -5.27 7.21
C LYS A 83 -1.78 -5.44 7.24
N TRP A 84 -1.04 -4.40 7.58
CA TRP A 84 0.42 -4.46 7.71
C TRP A 84 0.80 -5.13 9.02
N THR A 85 1.73 -6.07 8.95
CA THR A 85 2.28 -6.81 10.10
C THR A 85 3.72 -6.45 10.40
N LYS A 86 4.43 -5.85 9.43
CA LYS A 86 5.86 -5.59 9.49
C LYS A 86 6.18 -4.18 9.01
N LYS A 87 7.19 -3.55 9.61
CA LYS A 87 7.85 -2.36 9.09
C LYS A 87 8.88 -2.81 8.05
N SER A 88 8.80 -2.26 6.84
CA SER A 88 9.81 -2.55 5.80
C SER A 88 11.16 -1.94 6.18
N ILE A 89 12.26 -2.61 5.84
CA ILE A 89 13.63 -2.07 5.99
C ILE A 89 13.82 -0.74 5.24
N PHE A 90 12.95 -0.46 4.26
CA PHE A 90 13.01 0.78 3.49
C PHE A 90 12.73 2.03 4.33
N TRP A 91 12.12 1.89 5.50
CA TRP A 91 11.81 3.03 6.38
C TRP A 91 12.96 3.40 7.33
N ASP A 92 14.06 2.64 7.34
CA ASP A 92 15.16 2.82 8.30
C ASP A 92 16.27 3.80 7.85
N PRO A 93 16.62 3.95 6.55
CA PRO A 93 17.64 4.90 6.14
C PRO A 93 17.24 6.36 6.38
N SER A 94 18.15 7.16 6.94
CA SER A 94 17.93 8.59 7.21
C SER A 94 17.59 9.42 5.96
N TYR A 95 18.13 9.04 4.79
CA TYR A 95 17.86 9.68 3.51
C TYR A 95 16.62 9.15 2.80
N TRP A 96 15.93 8.14 3.33
CA TRP A 96 14.68 7.65 2.72
C TRP A 96 13.65 8.79 2.58
N SER A 97 13.67 9.71 3.54
CA SER A 97 12.84 10.91 3.58
C SER A 97 13.06 11.87 2.39
N THR A 98 14.19 11.78 1.69
CA THR A 98 14.58 12.66 0.57
C THR A 98 14.42 12.00 -0.82
N LEU A 99 13.96 10.74 -0.90
CA LEU A 99 13.78 10.04 -2.18
C LEU A 99 12.52 10.51 -2.92
N LEU A 100 12.70 10.96 -4.17
CA LEU A 100 11.58 11.31 -5.07
C LEU A 100 10.73 10.09 -5.46
N ILE A 101 11.36 8.92 -5.61
CA ILE A 101 10.70 7.66 -5.95
C ILE A 101 10.97 6.65 -4.82
N ARG A 102 9.97 6.44 -3.98
CA ARG A 102 10.07 5.67 -2.71
C ARG A 102 10.39 4.18 -2.87
N HIS A 103 10.24 3.64 -4.08
CA HIS A 103 10.54 2.24 -4.42
C HIS A 103 11.80 2.10 -5.28
N ASN A 104 12.50 3.20 -5.58
CA ASN A 104 13.75 3.16 -6.30
C ASN A 104 14.89 3.18 -5.29
N PHE A 105 15.32 1.99 -4.88
CA PHE A 105 16.57 1.87 -4.12
C PHE A 105 17.72 1.90 -5.11
N ASP A 106 18.68 2.79 -4.89
CA ASP A 106 19.95 2.68 -5.59
C ASP A 106 20.67 1.43 -5.05
N VAL A 107 20.99 0.48 -5.93
CA VAL A 107 21.63 -0.80 -5.58
C VAL A 107 22.86 -0.57 -4.71
N MET A 108 23.58 0.51 -4.98
CA MET A 108 24.78 0.92 -4.25
C MET A 108 24.56 1.11 -2.73
N ASN A 109 23.37 1.52 -2.29
CA ASN A 109 23.14 1.77 -0.86
C ASN A 109 22.70 0.52 -0.09
N ILE A 110 22.03 -0.44 -0.76
CA ILE A 110 21.75 -1.75 -0.16
C ILE A 110 23.07 -2.47 0.12
N GLU A 111 24.00 -2.42 -0.84
CA GLU A 111 25.30 -3.07 -0.73
C GLU A 111 26.19 -2.42 0.34
N LYS A 112 26.24 -1.09 0.43
CA LYS A 112 26.98 -0.40 1.50
C LYS A 112 26.46 -0.70 2.91
N THR A 113 25.14 -0.80 3.08
CA THR A 113 24.54 -1.11 4.39
C THR A 113 24.83 -2.57 4.79
N ARG A 114 24.91 -3.49 3.82
CA ARG A 114 25.33 -4.88 4.07
C ARG A 114 26.82 -5.03 4.39
N LEU A 115 27.68 -4.18 3.83
CA LEU A 115 29.13 -4.23 4.04
C LEU A 115 29.57 -3.63 5.38
N ASN A 116 28.87 -2.61 5.89
CA ASN A 116 29.21 -1.95 7.16
C ASN A 116 28.63 -2.66 8.41
N GLY A 117 28.02 -3.84 8.23
CA GLY A 117 27.48 -4.67 9.31
C GLY A 117 28.29 -5.96 9.55
N LEU A 118 29.52 -6.03 9.02
CA LEU A 118 30.55 -7.02 9.36
C LEU A 118 31.67 -6.33 10.14
#